data_AF-A0A367I2D1-F1
#
_entry.id   AF-A0A367I2D1-F1
#
_cell.length_a   1.000
_cell.length_b   1.000
_cell.length_c   1.000
_cell.angle_alpha   90.00
_cell.angle_beta   90.00
_cell.angle_gamma   90.00
#
_symmetry.space_group_name_H-M   'P 1'
#
loop_
_entity.id
_entity.type
_entity.pdbx_description
1 polymer ?
#
loop_
_entity_poly.entity_id
_entity_poly.type
_entity_poly.pdbx_seq_one_letter_code
_entity_poly.pdbx_strand_id
1 'polypeptide(L)'
;VHLILLADHFDLRGIAIGMPLDNTYLWHGFRYRDFSTTAWWQRWGSLFKSIGLDIILPIAGVSEATAVRIVQDAGLGHVVSSCLRAKHPGCGRCWKCFHKNGMLGHPYNINSREIQTFLSKRPVRTATHALWWVNEQNHWDQVPDLSHMSELDFSWWTKHHPPAFDLLPDWIRPVIQSAIETATEPIPVDSPFHTWNLFPDAD
;
A
#
# COMPACT_ATOMS: atom_id res chain seq x y z
N VAL A 1 28.94 3.64 -7.66
CA VAL A 1 29.69 4.79 -8.22
C VAL A 1 28.87 5.53 -9.28
N HIS A 2 28.42 4.89 -10.38
CA HIS A 2 27.66 5.57 -11.45
C HIS A 2 26.39 6.31 -10.99
N LEU A 3 25.58 5.73 -10.11
CA LEU A 3 24.37 6.38 -9.60
C LEU A 3 24.64 7.61 -8.72
N ILE A 4 25.77 7.66 -8.02
CA ILE A 4 26.15 8.79 -7.16
C ILE A 4 26.64 9.96 -8.03
N LEU A 5 27.45 9.68 -9.06
CA LEU A 5 27.88 10.70 -10.03
C LEU A 5 26.70 11.25 -10.85
N LEU A 6 25.73 10.39 -11.18
CA LEU A 6 24.51 10.81 -11.86
C LEU A 6 23.63 11.69 -10.96
N ALA A 7 23.54 11.36 -9.66
CA ALA A 7 22.82 12.16 -8.68
C ALA A 7 23.46 13.53 -8.50
N ASP A 8 24.80 13.60 -8.40
CA ASP A 8 25.54 14.87 -8.35
C ASP A 8 25.32 15.71 -9.63
N HIS A 9 25.43 15.09 -10.81
CA HIS A 9 25.22 15.77 -12.09
C HIS A 9 23.82 16.36 -12.25
N PHE A 10 22.78 15.66 -11.77
CA PHE A 10 21.39 16.11 -11.88
C PHE A 10 20.87 16.82 -10.61
N ASP A 11 21.73 17.08 -9.62
CA ASP A 11 21.35 17.62 -8.30
C ASP A 11 20.18 16.83 -7.65
N LEU A 12 20.23 15.49 -7.75
CA LEU A 12 19.22 14.62 -7.15
C LEU A 12 19.46 14.52 -5.65
N ARG A 13 18.52 15.06 -4.88
CA ARG A 13 18.59 15.10 -3.40
C ARG A 13 18.14 13.81 -2.71
N GLY A 14 17.49 12.90 -3.42
CA GLY A 14 17.00 11.66 -2.82
C GLY A 14 16.46 10.65 -3.83
N ILE A 15 16.15 9.47 -3.30
CA ILE A 15 15.59 8.35 -4.04
C ILE A 15 14.18 8.08 -3.52
N ALA A 16 13.20 8.21 -4.41
CA ALA A 16 11.82 7.89 -4.10
C ALA A 16 11.52 6.40 -4.29
N ILE A 17 10.88 5.79 -3.29
CA ILE A 17 10.44 4.40 -3.32
C ILE A 17 8.93 4.35 -3.03
N GLY A 18 8.18 3.75 -3.94
CA GLY A 18 6.72 3.57 -3.80
C GLY A 18 6.35 2.46 -2.82
N MET A 19 6.72 2.60 -1.55
CA MET A 19 6.32 1.69 -0.48
C MET A 19 5.02 2.22 0.18
N PRO A 20 3.86 1.58 -0.05
CA PRO A 20 2.59 2.02 0.52
C PRO A 20 2.46 1.66 2.01
N LEU A 21 1.39 2.15 2.64
CA LEU A 21 1.00 1.85 4.03
C LEU A 21 0.97 0.35 4.32
N ASP A 22 0.54 -0.45 3.34
CA ASP A 22 0.50 -1.92 3.36
C ASP A 22 1.84 -2.56 3.71
N ASN A 23 2.95 -1.91 3.36
CA ASN A 23 4.30 -2.42 3.56
C ASN A 23 5.07 -1.65 4.62
N THR A 24 4.73 -0.39 4.89
CA THR A 24 5.37 0.41 5.94
C THR A 24 4.77 0.06 7.30
N TYR A 25 3.48 0.33 7.49
CA TYR A 25 2.80 0.22 8.80
C TYR A 25 2.03 -1.08 9.00
N LEU A 26 1.86 -1.91 7.96
CA LEU A 26 1.30 -3.25 8.11
C LEU A 26 2.34 -4.33 7.80
N TRP A 27 2.77 -5.05 8.82
CA TRP A 27 3.64 -6.20 8.65
C TRP A 27 2.91 -7.33 7.91
N HIS A 28 3.45 -7.71 6.74
CA HIS A 28 2.82 -8.61 5.78
C HIS A 28 1.37 -8.26 5.41
N GLY A 29 0.99 -7.00 5.62
CA GLY A 29 -0.36 -6.52 5.39
C GLY A 29 -1.39 -6.97 6.43
N PHE A 30 -1.01 -7.53 7.59
CA PHE A 30 -2.01 -8.03 8.56
C PHE A 30 -1.85 -7.55 10.00
N ARG A 31 -0.69 -7.02 10.38
CA ARG A 31 -0.39 -6.58 11.75
C ARG A 31 0.23 -5.19 11.74
N TYR A 32 -0.32 -4.26 12.52
CA TYR A 32 0.23 -2.93 12.69
C TYR A 32 1.67 -2.99 13.22
N ARG A 33 2.50 -2.06 12.76
CA ARG A 33 3.84 -1.83 13.29
C ARG A 33 4.22 -0.37 13.13
N ASP A 34 5.09 0.11 14.01
CA ASP A 34 5.80 1.37 13.79
C ASP A 34 6.97 1.13 12.82
N PHE A 35 6.81 1.61 11.59
CA PHE A 35 7.83 1.45 10.55
C PHE A 35 9.19 2.07 10.92
N SER A 36 9.17 3.18 11.67
CA SER A 36 10.38 3.92 12.05
C SER A 36 11.29 3.09 12.97
N THR A 37 10.73 2.11 13.69
CA THR A 37 11.50 1.21 14.57
C THR A 37 12.05 -0.01 13.86
N THR A 38 11.70 -0.22 12.58
CA THR A 38 12.10 -1.42 11.85
C THR A 38 13.60 -1.42 11.52
N ALA A 39 14.21 -2.60 11.54
CA ALA A 39 15.61 -2.78 11.15
C ALA A 39 15.88 -2.30 9.70
N TRP A 40 14.88 -2.39 8.82
CA TRP A 40 14.98 -1.86 7.46
C TRP A 40 15.15 -0.34 7.49
N TRP A 41 14.25 0.39 8.17
CA TRP A 41 14.30 1.85 8.22
C TRP A 41 15.57 2.34 8.89
N GLN A 42 15.92 1.78 10.05
CA GLN A 42 17.11 2.17 10.80
C GLN A 42 18.40 1.92 10.00
N ARG A 43 18.48 0.82 9.25
CA ARG A 43 19.64 0.53 8.41
C ARG A 43 19.71 1.46 7.20
N TRP A 44 18.65 1.52 6.41
CA TRP A 44 18.68 2.18 5.11
C TRP A 44 18.54 3.69 5.24
N GLY A 45 17.68 4.19 6.13
CA GLY A 45 17.55 5.61 6.41
C GLY A 45 18.88 6.23 6.84
N SER A 46 19.60 5.61 7.79
CA SER A 46 20.91 6.09 8.21
C SER A 46 21.98 5.97 7.13
N LEU A 47 22.01 4.87 6.37
CA LEU A 47 23.00 4.67 5.31
C LEU A 47 22.86 5.69 4.19
N PHE A 48 21.65 5.90 3.68
CA PHE A 48 21.40 6.87 2.62
C PHE A 48 21.74 8.29 3.08
N LYS A 49 21.30 8.65 4.30
CA LYS A 49 21.64 9.94 4.89
C LYS A 49 23.16 10.15 5.01
N SER A 50 23.92 9.11 5.35
CA SER A 50 25.39 9.20 5.46
C SER A 50 26.11 9.47 4.13
N ILE A 51 25.47 9.22 2.99
CA ILE A 51 26.01 9.50 1.65
C ILE A 51 25.35 10.72 0.99
N GLY A 52 24.64 11.54 1.77
CA GLY A 52 24.00 12.77 1.29
C GLY A 52 22.76 12.55 0.42
N LEU A 53 22.14 11.37 0.50
CA LEU A 53 20.89 11.06 -0.21
C LEU A 53 19.76 10.82 0.78
N ASP A 54 18.58 11.37 0.51
CA ASP A 54 17.39 11.05 1.28
C ASP A 54 16.64 9.85 0.70
N ILE A 55 16.07 9.00 1.56
CA ILE A 55 15.01 8.06 1.14
C ILE A 55 13.69 8.80 1.22
N ILE A 56 12.96 8.85 0.11
CA ILE A 56 11.65 9.48 0.03
C ILE A 56 10.61 8.37 -0.09
N LEU A 57 9.73 8.26 0.91
CA LEU A 57 8.62 7.30 0.90
C LEU A 57 7.29 8.07 0.73
N PRO A 58 6.99 8.57 -0.48
CA PRO A 58 5.94 9.57 -0.69
C PRO A 58 4.55 9.05 -0.33
N ILE A 59 4.34 7.74 -0.38
CA ILE A 59 3.06 7.08 -0.14
C ILE A 59 3.11 6.18 1.10
N ALA A 60 4.07 6.36 2.01
CA ALA A 60 4.21 5.53 3.22
C ALA A 60 2.95 5.53 4.10
N GLY A 61 2.16 6.60 4.09
CA GLY A 61 0.90 6.71 4.81
C GLY A 61 -0.33 6.41 3.96
N VAL A 62 -0.18 6.00 2.71
CA VAL A 62 -1.27 5.80 1.75
C VAL A 62 -1.36 4.32 1.40
N SER A 63 -2.52 3.69 1.60
CA SER A 63 -2.72 2.28 1.27
C SER A 63 -2.84 2.06 -0.25
N GLU A 64 -2.72 0.80 -0.69
CA GLU A 64 -3.05 0.44 -2.07
C GLU A 64 -4.50 0.81 -2.44
N ALA A 65 -5.46 0.75 -1.50
CA ALA A 65 -6.85 1.13 -1.76
C ALA A 65 -7.01 2.64 -1.94
N THR A 66 -6.38 3.43 -1.07
CA THR A 66 -6.35 4.90 -1.19
C THR A 66 -5.70 5.32 -2.51
N ALA A 67 -4.58 4.69 -2.88
CA ALA A 67 -3.92 4.96 -4.15
C ALA A 67 -4.81 4.64 -5.37
N VAL A 68 -5.58 3.55 -5.31
CA VAL A 68 -6.56 3.23 -6.36
C VAL A 68 -7.67 4.28 -6.42
N ARG A 69 -8.21 4.75 -5.28
CA ARG A 69 -9.21 5.83 -5.25
C ARG A 69 -8.68 7.12 -5.85
N ILE A 70 -7.46 7.55 -5.50
CA ILE A 70 -6.82 8.73 -6.10
C ILE A 70 -6.75 8.60 -7.62
N VAL A 71 -6.40 7.42 -8.15
CA VAL A 71 -6.37 7.17 -9.60
C VAL A 71 -7.76 7.24 -10.23
N GLN A 72 -8.80 6.76 -9.53
CA GLN A 72 -10.18 6.85 -9.98
C GLN A 72 -10.67 8.30 -10.03
N ASP A 73 -10.46 9.04 -8.94
CA ASP A 73 -10.90 10.43 -8.81
C ASP A 73 -10.20 11.35 -9.82
N ALA A 74 -8.93 11.05 -10.13
CA ALA A 74 -8.19 11.72 -11.20
C ALA A 74 -8.61 11.31 -12.62
N GLY A 75 -9.52 10.35 -12.78
CA GLY A 75 -9.96 9.84 -14.08
C GLY A 75 -8.91 9.02 -14.82
N LEU A 76 -7.85 8.54 -14.14
CA LEU A 76 -6.69 7.89 -14.74
C LEU A 76 -6.83 6.36 -14.86
N GLY A 77 -7.95 5.78 -14.42
CA GLY A 77 -8.17 4.33 -14.46
C GLY A 77 -8.06 3.69 -15.86
N HIS A 78 -8.24 4.48 -16.92
CA HIS A 78 -8.15 4.03 -18.31
C HIS A 78 -6.71 3.95 -18.87
N VAL A 79 -5.71 4.49 -18.15
CA VAL A 79 -4.28 4.44 -18.55
C VAL A 79 -3.40 3.73 -17.54
N VAL A 80 -3.81 3.64 -16.28
CA VAL A 80 -3.03 3.01 -15.21
C VAL A 80 -3.21 1.49 -15.23
N SER A 81 -2.11 0.74 -15.27
CA SER A 81 -2.11 -0.70 -15.02
C SER A 81 -0.89 -1.10 -14.20
N SER A 82 -1.10 -1.88 -13.14
CA SER A 82 -0.03 -2.46 -12.31
C SER A 82 0.47 -3.82 -12.84
N CYS A 83 -0.20 -4.35 -13.87
CA CYS A 83 0.07 -5.69 -14.37
C CYS A 83 1.45 -5.72 -15.04
N LEU A 84 2.28 -6.70 -14.68
CA LEU A 84 3.58 -6.90 -15.32
C LEU A 84 3.51 -7.87 -16.52
N ARG A 85 2.34 -8.47 -16.78
CA ARG A 85 2.18 -9.58 -17.74
C ARG A 85 1.44 -9.19 -19.01
N ALA A 86 0.77 -8.05 -19.01
CA ALA A 86 -0.01 -7.56 -20.15
C ALA A 86 -0.13 -6.04 -20.06
N LYS A 87 -0.37 -5.40 -21.20
CA LYS A 87 -0.76 -3.99 -21.28
C LYS A 87 -2.11 -3.79 -20.60
N HIS A 88 -2.49 -2.52 -20.38
CA HIS A 88 -3.81 -2.14 -19.88
C HIS A 88 -4.95 -2.91 -20.61
N PRO A 89 -5.97 -3.42 -19.89
CA PRO A 89 -6.21 -3.31 -18.44
C PRO A 89 -5.46 -4.35 -17.58
N GLY A 90 -4.57 -5.14 -18.19
CA GLY A 90 -3.81 -6.19 -17.53
C GLY A 90 -4.36 -7.59 -17.79
N CYS A 91 -3.70 -8.61 -17.23
CA CYS A 91 -4.00 -10.01 -17.55
C CYS A 91 -5.25 -10.59 -16.88
N GLY A 92 -5.85 -9.85 -15.93
CA GLY A 92 -7.06 -10.25 -15.19
C GLY A 92 -6.94 -11.50 -14.31
N ARG A 93 -5.76 -12.14 -14.23
CA ARG A 93 -5.59 -13.47 -13.60
C ARG A 93 -4.45 -13.52 -12.57
N CYS A 94 -3.91 -12.38 -12.18
CA CYS A 94 -2.82 -12.28 -11.21
C CYS A 94 -3.26 -11.52 -9.96
N TRP A 95 -2.48 -11.65 -8.88
CA TRP A 95 -2.76 -11.00 -7.60
C TRP A 95 -2.86 -9.47 -7.70
N LYS A 96 -2.02 -8.86 -8.54
CA LYS A 96 -2.07 -7.40 -8.77
C LYS A 96 -3.35 -6.97 -9.50
N CYS A 97 -3.85 -7.79 -10.43
CA CYS A 97 -5.11 -7.52 -11.12
C CYS A 97 -6.30 -7.73 -10.18
N PHE A 98 -6.26 -8.74 -9.30
CA PHE A 98 -7.28 -8.93 -8.26
C PHE A 98 -7.50 -7.65 -7.44
N HIS A 99 -6.44 -7.12 -6.84
CA HIS A 99 -6.47 -5.91 -6.02
C HIS A 99 -7.04 -4.67 -6.74
N LYS A 100 -6.66 -4.47 -8.00
CA LYS A 100 -6.88 -3.18 -8.68
C LYS A 100 -8.00 -3.21 -9.71
N ASN A 101 -8.17 -4.30 -10.44
CA ASN A 101 -9.11 -4.34 -11.55
C ASN A 101 -10.55 -4.27 -11.06
N GLY A 102 -10.92 -5.02 -10.02
CA GLY A 102 -12.28 -4.97 -9.46
C GLY A 102 -12.69 -3.55 -9.05
N MET A 103 -11.81 -2.87 -8.31
CA MET A 103 -12.05 -1.49 -7.90
C MET A 103 -12.10 -0.53 -9.10
N LEU A 104 -11.18 -0.65 -10.06
CA LEU A 104 -11.12 0.19 -11.26
C LEU A 104 -12.19 -0.13 -12.33
N GLY A 105 -13.06 -1.11 -12.10
CA GLY A 105 -14.08 -1.55 -13.07
C GLY A 105 -13.52 -2.35 -14.26
N HIS A 106 -12.29 -2.84 -14.15
CA HIS A 106 -11.65 -3.65 -15.19
C HIS A 106 -11.95 -5.15 -15.01
N PRO A 107 -11.94 -5.96 -16.10
CA PRO A 107 -12.14 -7.39 -16.00
C PRO A 107 -11.05 -8.10 -15.18
N TYR A 108 -11.48 -9.08 -14.38
CA TYR A 108 -10.61 -10.04 -13.70
C TYR A 108 -11.36 -11.37 -13.49
N ASN A 109 -10.61 -12.44 -13.25
CA ASN A 109 -11.14 -13.77 -12.96
C ASN A 109 -10.73 -14.18 -11.55
N ILE A 110 -11.63 -13.99 -10.60
CA ILE A 110 -11.42 -14.35 -9.18
C ILE A 110 -11.04 -15.83 -9.02
N ASN A 111 -11.58 -16.72 -9.87
CA ASN A 111 -11.33 -18.16 -9.86
C ASN A 111 -9.98 -18.54 -10.49
N SER A 112 -9.15 -17.57 -10.88
CA SER A 112 -7.82 -17.89 -11.43
C SER A 112 -6.94 -18.55 -10.37
N ARG A 113 -6.11 -19.51 -10.81
CA ARG A 113 -5.24 -20.30 -9.93
C ARG A 113 -4.42 -19.44 -8.96
N GLU A 114 -3.81 -18.35 -9.44
CA GLU A 114 -2.97 -17.49 -8.60
C GLU A 114 -3.76 -16.77 -7.52
N ILE A 115 -4.93 -16.22 -7.86
CA ILE A 115 -5.79 -15.51 -6.91
C ILE A 115 -6.26 -16.48 -5.83
N GLN A 116 -6.78 -17.65 -6.24
CA GLN A 116 -7.23 -18.69 -5.32
C GLN A 116 -6.09 -19.20 -4.41
N THR A 117 -4.88 -19.40 -4.97
CA THR A 117 -3.69 -19.82 -4.21
C THR A 117 -3.32 -18.82 -3.12
N PHE A 118 -3.56 -17.52 -3.31
CA PHE A 118 -3.24 -16.49 -2.32
C PHE A 118 -4.38 -16.23 -1.33
N LEU A 119 -5.63 -16.29 -1.78
CA LEU A 119 -6.80 -16.23 -0.89
C LEU A 119 -6.87 -17.42 0.07
N SER A 120 -6.38 -18.59 -0.34
CA SER A 120 -6.38 -19.79 0.51
C SER A 120 -5.26 -19.82 1.57
N LYS A 121 -4.35 -18.85 1.61
CA LYS A 121 -3.24 -18.82 2.59
C LYS A 121 -3.65 -18.20 3.91
N ARG A 122 -3.07 -18.67 5.01
CA ARG A 122 -3.21 -18.07 6.34
C ARG A 122 -1.81 -17.79 6.91
N PRO A 123 -1.47 -16.52 7.24
CA PRO A 123 -2.19 -15.30 6.92
C PRO A 123 -2.49 -15.12 5.42
N VAL A 124 -3.58 -14.45 5.09
CA VAL A 124 -3.89 -14.09 3.69
C VAL A 124 -2.76 -13.21 3.17
N ARG A 125 -2.31 -13.44 1.93
CA ARG A 125 -1.29 -12.59 1.32
C ARG A 125 -1.80 -11.15 1.31
N THR A 126 -1.03 -10.17 1.80
CA THR A 126 -1.44 -8.76 1.85
C THR A 126 -2.84 -8.60 2.48
N ALA A 127 -3.05 -9.22 3.65
CA ALA A 127 -4.36 -9.56 4.18
C ALA A 127 -5.36 -8.41 4.25
N THR A 128 -4.99 -7.27 4.83
CA THR A 128 -5.90 -6.12 4.96
C THR A 128 -6.42 -5.69 3.61
N HIS A 129 -5.55 -5.55 2.61
CA HIS A 129 -5.99 -5.17 1.27
C HIS A 129 -6.91 -6.22 0.64
N ALA A 130 -6.54 -7.50 0.76
CA ALA A 130 -7.32 -8.59 0.17
C ALA A 130 -8.70 -8.75 0.83
N LEU A 131 -8.77 -8.65 2.16
CA LEU A 131 -10.02 -8.76 2.91
C LEU A 131 -10.90 -7.51 2.76
N TRP A 132 -10.30 -6.31 2.72
CA TRP A 132 -11.01 -5.10 2.33
C TRP A 132 -11.63 -5.26 0.94
N TRP A 133 -10.86 -5.75 -0.03
CA TRP A 133 -11.34 -5.97 -1.39
C TRP A 133 -12.49 -7.00 -1.42
N VAL A 134 -12.35 -8.10 -0.66
CA VAL A 134 -13.39 -9.13 -0.52
C VAL A 134 -14.67 -8.52 0.06
N ASN A 135 -14.53 -7.64 1.05
CA ASN A 135 -15.64 -6.94 1.66
C ASN A 135 -16.35 -6.01 0.67
N GLU A 136 -15.61 -5.14 -0.03
CA GLU A 136 -16.16 -4.17 -0.99
C GLU A 136 -16.88 -4.85 -2.16
N GLN A 137 -16.42 -6.03 -2.57
CA GLN A 137 -16.98 -6.78 -3.70
C GLN A 137 -17.96 -7.88 -3.27
N ASN A 138 -18.24 -8.00 -1.96
CA ASN A 138 -19.10 -9.05 -1.38
C ASN A 138 -18.71 -10.47 -1.81
N HIS A 139 -17.41 -10.79 -1.73
CA HIS A 139 -16.82 -12.07 -2.14
C HIS A 139 -16.37 -12.95 -0.97
N TRP A 140 -17.09 -12.89 0.16
CA TRP A 140 -16.79 -13.68 1.35
C TRP A 140 -16.91 -15.20 1.11
N ASP A 141 -17.61 -15.60 0.05
CA ASP A 141 -17.67 -16.98 -0.45
C ASP A 141 -16.29 -17.55 -0.85
N GLN A 142 -15.32 -16.67 -1.14
CA GLN A 142 -13.96 -17.06 -1.54
C GLN A 142 -13.05 -17.34 -0.34
N VAL A 143 -13.44 -16.91 0.86
CA VAL A 143 -12.70 -17.08 2.12
C VAL A 143 -13.66 -17.43 3.27
N PRO A 144 -14.43 -18.53 3.15
CA PRO A 144 -15.56 -18.80 4.05
C PRO A 144 -15.15 -18.97 5.52
N ASP A 145 -13.95 -19.47 5.80
CA ASP A 145 -13.39 -19.58 7.14
C ASP A 145 -13.07 -18.22 7.80
N LEU A 146 -12.93 -17.17 6.99
CA LEU A 146 -12.72 -15.79 7.44
C LEU A 146 -14.01 -14.96 7.40
N SER A 147 -15.17 -15.54 7.11
CA SER A 147 -16.45 -14.82 7.05
C SER A 147 -16.76 -13.99 8.30
N HIS A 148 -16.34 -14.44 9.49
CA HIS A 148 -16.47 -13.67 10.73
C HIS A 148 -15.75 -12.30 10.70
N MET A 149 -14.79 -12.11 9.80
CA MET A 149 -14.09 -10.84 9.59
C MET A 149 -14.89 -9.84 8.75
N SER A 150 -16.07 -10.20 8.23
CA SER A 150 -16.94 -9.27 7.48
C SER A 150 -17.48 -8.12 8.30
N GLU A 151 -17.45 -8.25 9.62
CA GLU A 151 -17.91 -7.23 10.56
C GLU A 151 -16.79 -6.22 10.92
N LEU A 152 -15.57 -6.44 10.45
CA LEU A 152 -14.46 -5.52 10.73
C LEU A 152 -14.65 -4.18 10.03
N ASP A 153 -14.30 -3.11 10.73
CA ASP A 153 -14.25 -1.76 10.15
C ASP A 153 -12.99 -1.57 9.29
N PHE A 154 -13.19 -1.45 7.98
CA PHE A 154 -12.15 -1.10 7.01
C PHE A 154 -12.22 0.36 6.52
N SER A 155 -13.09 1.21 7.09
CA SER A 155 -13.30 2.59 6.61
C SER A 155 -12.03 3.45 6.63
N TRP A 156 -11.10 3.14 7.54
CA TRP A 156 -9.80 3.77 7.65
C TRP A 156 -8.84 3.38 6.51
N TRP A 157 -9.07 2.25 5.82
CA TRP A 157 -8.17 1.74 4.79
C TRP A 157 -8.03 2.68 3.60
N THR A 158 -9.03 3.54 3.39
CA THR A 158 -9.06 4.51 2.29
C THR A 158 -8.68 5.93 2.71
N LYS A 159 -8.11 6.06 3.93
CA LYS A 159 -7.60 7.30 4.52
C LYS A 159 -6.07 7.31 4.54
N HIS A 160 -5.44 8.42 4.89
CA HIS A 160 -3.98 8.50 5.03
C HIS A 160 -3.54 8.44 6.50
N HIS A 161 -2.37 7.88 6.78
CA HIS A 161 -1.76 7.86 8.11
C HIS A 161 -0.82 9.06 8.31
N PRO A 162 -1.20 10.11 9.06
CA PRO A 162 -0.40 11.35 9.15
C PRO A 162 1.03 11.18 9.69
N PRO A 163 1.30 10.33 10.72
CA PRO A 163 2.66 10.08 11.20
C PRO A 163 3.65 9.58 10.14
N ALA A 164 3.18 9.06 9.00
CA ALA A 164 4.06 8.69 7.90
C ALA A 164 4.78 9.89 7.27
N PHE A 165 4.27 11.12 7.43
CA PHE A 165 4.93 12.32 6.96
C PHE A 165 6.24 12.62 7.71
N ASP A 166 6.41 12.11 8.93
CA ASP A 166 7.65 12.27 9.70
C ASP A 166 8.81 11.44 9.12
N LEU A 167 8.50 10.47 8.25
CA LEU A 167 9.52 9.74 7.48
C LEU A 167 10.06 10.57 6.31
N LEU A 168 9.39 11.67 5.93
CA LEU A 168 9.78 12.49 4.79
C LEU A 168 10.83 13.55 5.17
N PRO A 169 11.83 13.78 4.30
CA PRO A 169 12.74 14.91 4.45
C PRO A 169 12.02 16.26 4.46
N ASP A 170 12.49 17.18 5.29
CA ASP A 170 11.85 18.49 5.50
C ASP A 170 11.65 19.29 4.21
N TRP A 171 12.57 19.15 3.24
CA TRP A 171 12.53 19.91 2.00
C TRP A 171 11.43 19.47 1.03
N ILE A 172 10.96 18.21 1.12
CA ILE A 172 9.91 17.66 0.23
C ILE A 172 8.60 17.39 0.96
N ARG A 173 8.64 17.26 2.29
CA ARG A 173 7.47 16.96 3.13
C ARG A 173 6.27 17.88 2.85
N PRO A 174 6.40 19.22 2.82
CA PRO A 174 5.22 20.10 2.64
C PRO A 174 4.48 19.85 1.33
N VAL A 175 5.22 19.55 0.25
CA VAL A 175 4.65 19.29 -1.09
C VAL A 175 3.88 17.98 -1.11
N ILE A 176 4.48 16.91 -0.59
CA ILE A 176 3.86 15.57 -0.55
C ILE A 176 2.66 15.57 0.42
N GLN A 177 2.83 16.15 1.61
CA GLN A 177 1.78 16.24 2.61
C GLN A 177 0.56 16.98 2.05
N SER A 178 0.77 18.17 1.47
CA SER A 178 -0.33 18.95 0.88
C SER A 178 -1.06 18.17 -0.23
N ALA A 179 -0.33 17.44 -1.08
CA ALA A 179 -0.94 16.62 -2.13
C ALA A 179 -1.81 15.48 -1.57
N ILE A 180 -1.36 14.81 -0.50
CA ILE A 180 -2.10 13.70 0.13
C ILE A 180 -3.31 14.21 0.91
N GLU A 181 -3.15 15.29 1.70
CA GLU A 181 -4.23 15.89 2.48
C GLU A 181 -5.31 16.51 1.59
N THR A 182 -4.94 16.98 0.39
CA THR A 182 -5.93 17.44 -0.61
C THR A 182 -6.78 16.29 -1.15
N ALA A 183 -6.19 15.09 -1.26
CA ALA A 183 -6.85 13.96 -1.90
C ALA A 183 -7.57 13.03 -0.91
N THR A 184 -7.27 13.10 0.39
CA THR A 184 -7.67 12.07 1.34
C THR A 184 -7.84 12.62 2.76
N GLU A 185 -8.73 12.01 3.53
CA GLU A 185 -8.89 12.30 4.96
C GLU A 185 -7.85 11.54 5.81
N PRO A 186 -7.48 12.06 7.00
CA PRO A 186 -6.59 11.36 7.92
C PRO A 186 -7.29 10.17 8.61
N ILE A 187 -6.54 9.11 8.89
CA ILE A 187 -6.97 8.01 9.75
C ILE A 187 -7.22 8.57 11.16
N PRO A 188 -8.42 8.34 11.75
CA PRO A 188 -8.71 8.77 13.11
C PRO A 188 -7.75 8.18 14.15
N VAL A 189 -7.53 8.91 15.25
CA VAL A 189 -6.63 8.47 16.34
C VAL A 189 -7.20 7.26 17.08
N ASP A 190 -8.51 7.13 17.15
CA ASP A 190 -9.25 6.01 17.75
C ASP A 190 -9.55 4.87 16.75
N SER A 191 -9.01 4.94 15.54
CA SER A 191 -9.20 3.92 14.51
C SER A 191 -8.63 2.56 14.94
N PRO A 192 -9.29 1.43 14.57
CA PRO A 192 -8.75 0.10 14.79
C PRO A 192 -7.43 -0.16 14.05
N PHE A 193 -7.04 0.71 13.10
CA PHE A 193 -5.73 0.67 12.45
C PHE A 193 -4.57 0.57 13.44
N HIS A 194 -4.60 1.33 14.53
CA HIS A 194 -3.47 1.43 15.48
C HIS A 194 -3.29 0.18 16.35
N THR A 195 -4.31 -0.69 16.41
CA THR A 195 -4.28 -1.99 17.10
C THR A 195 -4.47 -3.16 16.15
N TRP A 196 -4.36 -2.91 14.83
CA TRP A 196 -4.75 -3.85 13.81
C TRP A 196 -3.91 -5.12 13.85
N ASN A 197 -4.55 -6.27 14.03
CA ASN A 197 -3.90 -7.58 13.97
C ASN A 197 -4.93 -8.65 13.57
N LEU A 198 -4.94 -9.01 12.29
CA LEU A 198 -5.91 -9.97 11.75
C LEU A 198 -5.57 -11.43 12.07
N PHE A 199 -4.31 -11.74 12.34
CA PHE A 199 -3.83 -13.09 12.60
C PHE A 199 -2.89 -13.07 13.82
N PRO A 200 -3.45 -12.98 15.05
CA PRO A 200 -2.66 -12.82 16.26
C PRO A 200 -1.72 -13.99 16.55
N ASP A 201 -2.07 -15.19 16.09
CA ASP A 201 -1.27 -16.41 16.27
C ASP A 201 -0.23 -16.62 15.15
N ALA A 202 -0.18 -15.73 14.16
CA ALA A 202 0.81 -15.80 13.09
C ALA A 202 2.10 -15.08 13.50
N ASP A 203 3.21 -15.81 13.39
CA ASP A 203 4.56 -15.25 13.57
C ASP A 203 4.83 -14.12 12.60
#